data_AF-A0AA88ADH5-F1
#
_entry.id   AF-A0AA88ADH5-F1
#
_cell.length_a   1.000
_cell.length_b   1.000
_cell.length_c   1.000
_cell.angle_alpha   90.00
_cell.angle_beta   90.00
_cell.angle_gamma   90.00
#
_symmetry.space_group_name_H-M   'P 1'
#
loop_
_entity.id
_entity.type
_entity.pdbx_description
1 polymer ?
#
loop_
_entity_poly.entity_id
_entity_poly.type
_entity_poly.pdbx_seq_one_letter_code
_entity_poly.pdbx_strand_id
1 'polypeptide(L)'
;MAAYHTRSNSLPSRDRPLIPEFNEQLCRLRSSEAASSSTLLSSKLSGLQDLHYCVDKLLLLPLNQQALSKKQNEKWIDELLD
;
A
#
# COMPACT_ATOMS: atom_id res chain seq x y z
N MET A 1 -40.90 -30.89 -4.64
CA MET A 1 -39.72 -30.48 -5.44
C MET A 1 -39.16 -29.20 -4.81
N ALA A 2 -38.20 -29.30 -3.90
CA ALA A 2 -37.61 -28.13 -3.24
C ALA A 2 -36.22 -27.87 -3.83
N ALA A 3 -36.04 -26.69 -4.42
CA ALA A 3 -34.81 -26.27 -5.06
C ALA A 3 -33.73 -25.97 -4.00
N TYR A 4 -32.62 -26.70 -4.06
CA TYR A 4 -31.44 -26.43 -3.27
C TYR A 4 -30.72 -25.20 -3.84
N HIS A 5 -30.91 -24.04 -3.22
CA HIS A 5 -30.12 -22.85 -3.51
C HIS A 5 -28.79 -22.92 -2.75
N THR A 6 -27.73 -23.35 -3.44
CA THR A 6 -26.36 -23.23 -2.94
C THR A 6 -25.99 -21.74 -2.89
N ARG A 7 -26.08 -21.12 -1.71
CA ARG A 7 -25.56 -19.76 -1.50
C ARG A 7 -24.04 -19.85 -1.37
N SER A 8 -23.30 -19.13 -2.21
CA SER A 8 -21.84 -18.99 -2.08
C SER A 8 -21.49 -18.36 -0.73
N ASN A 9 -20.71 -19.07 0.07
CA ASN A 9 -20.05 -18.50 1.24
C ASN A 9 -18.82 -17.70 0.76
N SER A 10 -18.96 -16.38 0.60
CA SER A 10 -17.79 -15.50 0.55
C SER A 10 -17.20 -15.45 1.95
N LEU A 11 -16.03 -16.05 2.15
CA LEU A 11 -15.25 -15.84 3.37
C LEU A 11 -14.94 -14.33 3.49
N PRO A 12 -14.92 -13.76 4.71
CA PRO A 12 -14.51 -12.38 4.87
C PRO A 12 -13.14 -12.21 4.22
N SER A 13 -13.04 -11.27 3.29
CA SER A 13 -11.78 -10.91 2.65
C SER A 13 -10.76 -10.68 3.75
N ARG A 14 -9.77 -11.58 3.87
CA ARG A 14 -8.64 -11.42 4.79
C ARG A 14 -8.15 -9.99 4.65
N ASP A 15 -7.94 -9.30 5.78
CA ASP A 15 -7.51 -7.90 5.83
C ASP A 15 -6.52 -7.64 4.70
N ARG A 16 -6.94 -6.78 3.76
CA ARG A 16 -6.29 -6.66 2.46
C ARG A 16 -4.80 -6.41 2.69
N PRO A 17 -3.92 -7.36 2.35
CA PRO A 17 -2.53 -7.26 2.74
C PRO A 17 -1.93 -6.03 2.04
N LEU A 18 -1.53 -5.04 2.83
CA LEU A 18 -1.13 -3.70 2.36
C LEU A 18 0.09 -3.74 1.44
N ILE A 19 1.01 -4.69 1.67
CA ILE A 19 2.26 -4.84 0.91
C ILE A 19 2.00 -5.32 -0.53
N PRO A 20 1.23 -6.40 -0.78
CA PRO A 20 0.79 -6.78 -2.12
C PRO A 20 0.09 -5.66 -2.89
N GLU A 21 -0.79 -4.92 -2.24
CA GLU A 21 -1.51 -3.80 -2.86
C GLU A 21 -0.56 -2.69 -3.32
N PHE A 22 0.35 -2.27 -2.43
CA PHE A 22 1.38 -1.29 -2.75
C PHE A 22 2.21 -1.73 -3.97
N ASN A 23 2.61 -3.01 -4.01
CA ASN A 23 3.40 -3.53 -5.12
C ASN A 23 2.61 -3.54 -6.44
N GLU A 24 1.33 -3.91 -6.40
CA GLU A 24 0.45 -3.89 -7.57
C GLU A 24 0.29 -2.47 -8.14
N GLN A 25 0.07 -1.48 -7.28
CA GLN A 25 -0.03 -0.08 -7.67
C GLN A 25 1.27 0.42 -8.31
N LEU A 26 2.41 0.05 -7.75
CA LEU A 26 3.72 0.39 -8.30
C LEU A 26 3.96 -0.25 -9.68
N CYS A 27 3.61 -1.53 -9.84
CA CYS A 27 3.70 -2.24 -11.13
C CYS A 27 2.82 -1.58 -12.20
N ARG A 28 1.58 -1.21 -11.84
CA ARG A 28 0.67 -0.49 -12.74
C ARG A 28 1.22 0.87 -13.16
N LEU A 29 1.75 1.64 -12.22
CA LEU A 29 2.34 2.96 -12.49
C LEU A 29 3.52 2.88 -13.46
N ARG A 30 4.45 1.94 -13.24
CA ARG A 30 5.60 1.71 -14.12
C ARG A 30 5.18 1.31 -15.54
N SER A 31 4.14 0.50 -15.67
CA SER A 31 3.63 0.05 -16.98
C SER A 31 3.03 1.18 -17.82
N SER A 32 2.63 2.29 -17.19
CA SER A 32 2.01 3.46 -17.85
C SER A 32 3.05 4.44 -18.45
N GLU A 33 4.35 4.17 -18.33
CA GLU A 33 5.42 5.07 -18.78
C GLU A 33 5.47 5.30 -20.30
N ALA A 34 4.96 4.36 -21.09
CA ALA A 34 5.16 4.32 -22.54
C ALA A 34 4.25 5.22 -23.39
N ALA A 35 3.26 5.93 -22.81
CA ALA A 35 2.32 6.71 -23.61
C ALA A 35 1.94 8.07 -22.97
N SER A 36 2.23 9.14 -23.71
CA SER A 36 1.89 10.53 -23.36
C SER A 36 0.53 10.90 -23.94
N SER A 37 -0.54 10.52 -23.24
CA SER A 37 -1.89 11.03 -23.50
C SER A 37 -2.44 11.67 -22.24
N SER A 38 -3.29 12.70 -22.37
CA SER A 38 -3.91 13.41 -21.25
C SER A 38 -4.70 12.47 -20.32
N THR A 39 -5.32 11.42 -20.87
CA THR A 39 -6.01 10.37 -20.11
C THR A 39 -5.06 9.46 -19.34
N LEU A 40 -3.85 9.24 -19.87
CA LEU A 40 -2.82 8.47 -19.19
C LEU A 40 -2.19 9.29 -18.06
N LEU A 41 -2.01 10.60 -18.26
CA LEU A 41 -1.56 11.52 -17.21
C LEU A 41 -2.54 11.54 -16.02
N SER A 42 -3.85 11.63 -16.25
CA SER A 42 -4.83 11.58 -15.17
C SER A 42 -4.82 10.23 -14.44
N SER A 43 -4.72 9.11 -15.17
CA SER A 43 -4.61 7.77 -14.58
C SER A 43 -3.31 7.55 -13.78
N LYS A 44 -2.22 8.19 -14.19
CA LYS A 44 -0.94 8.19 -13.46
C LYS A 44 -1.05 8.99 -12.17
N LEU A 45 -1.65 10.16 -12.22
CA LEU A 45 -1.86 10.99 -11.03
C LEU A 45 -2.76 10.30 -10.01
N SER A 46 -3.85 9.65 -10.46
CA SER A 46 -4.68 8.86 -9.55
C SER A 46 -3.92 7.65 -8.98
N GLY A 47 -3.16 6.95 -9.81
CA GLY A 47 -2.31 5.85 -9.33
C GLY A 47 -1.26 6.27 -8.30
N LEU A 48 -0.67 7.47 -8.45
CA LEU A 48 0.25 8.05 -7.47
C LEU A 48 -0.45 8.40 -6.16
N GLN A 49 -1.67 8.94 -6.23
CA GLN A 49 -2.48 9.22 -5.04
C GLN A 49 -2.82 7.94 -4.28
N ASP A 50 -3.22 6.88 -4.99
CA ASP A 50 -3.52 5.58 -4.40
C ASP A 50 -2.27 4.95 -3.74
N LEU A 51 -1.11 5.08 -4.38
CA LEU A 51 0.18 4.63 -3.86
C LEU A 51 0.55 5.38 -2.59
N HIS A 52 0.41 6.71 -2.60
CA HIS A 52 0.66 7.56 -1.44
C HIS A 52 -0.19 7.13 -0.25
N TYR A 53 -1.49 6.92 -0.47
CA TYR A 53 -2.40 6.45 0.57
C TYR A 53 -1.99 5.09 1.15
N CYS A 54 -1.47 4.17 0.32
CA CYS A 54 -0.96 2.89 0.80
C CYS A 54 0.31 3.05 1.63
N VAL A 55 1.21 3.96 1.25
CA VAL A 55 2.40 4.30 2.05
C VAL A 55 2.00 4.88 3.40
N ASP A 56 1.03 5.80 3.44
CA ASP A 56 0.55 6.38 4.70
C ASP A 56 0.04 5.28 5.64
N LYS A 57 -0.76 4.34 5.12
CA LYS A 57 -1.23 3.18 5.89
C LYS A 57 -0.10 2.29 6.38
N LEU A 58 0.91 2.05 5.55
CA LEU A 58 2.09 1.28 5.93
C LEU A 58 2.87 1.98 7.04
N LEU A 59 3.04 3.30 6.97
CA LEU A 59 3.73 4.08 7.99
C LEU A 59 2.96 4.09 9.33
N LEU A 60 1.63 4.02 9.29
CA LEU A 60 0.78 3.93 10.48
C LEU A 60 0.80 2.53 11.14
N LEU A 61 1.42 1.51 10.53
CA LEU A 61 1.50 0.19 11.16
C LEU A 61 2.38 0.25 12.42
N PRO A 62 1.93 -0.31 13.56
CA PRO A 62 2.66 -0.22 14.83
C PRO A 62 4.12 -0.70 14.75
N LEU A 63 4.37 -1.77 14.00
CA LEU A 63 5.73 -2.30 13.80
C LEU A 63 6.64 -1.32 13.06
N ASN A 64 6.09 -0.62 12.06
CA ASN A 64 6.84 0.36 11.27
C ASN A 64 7.09 1.62 12.10
N GLN A 65 6.09 2.09 12.86
CA GLN A 65 6.28 3.20 13.80
C GLN A 65 7.36 2.87 14.84
N GLN A 66 7.32 1.67 15.42
CA GLN A 66 8.33 1.22 16.37
C GLN A 66 9.73 1.18 15.74
N ALA A 67 9.86 0.67 14.52
CA ALA A 67 11.14 0.63 13.80
C ALA A 67 11.69 2.04 13.52
N LEU A 68 10.82 2.97 13.11
CA LEU A 68 11.20 4.36 12.86
C LEU A 68 11.63 5.08 14.15
N SER A 69 10.90 4.89 15.25
CA SER A 69 11.27 5.46 16.56
C SER A 69 12.58 4.88 17.09
N LYS A 70 12.82 3.57 16.92
CA LYS A 70 14.09 2.94 17.29
C LYS A 70 15.26 3.54 16.53
N LYS A 71 15.13 3.66 15.20
CA LYS A 71 16.16 4.28 14.36
C LYS A 71 16.44 5.74 14.75
N GLN A 72 15.39 6.49 15.11
CA GLN A 72 15.56 7.86 15.58
C GLN A 72 16.34 7.91 16.90
N ASN A 73 16.01 7.03 17.84
CA ASN A 73 16.71 6.95 19.12
C ASN A 73 18.18 6.54 18.95
N GLU A 74 18.48 5.57 18.08
CA GLU A 74 19.86 5.17 17.74
C GLU A 74 20.64 6.37 17.20
N LYS A 75 20.05 7.14 16.28
CA LYS A 75 20.70 8.34 15.73
C LYS A 75 20.99 9.40 16.79
N TRP A 76 20.03 9.65 17.70
CA TRP A 76 20.22 10.59 18.81
C TRP A 76 21.30 10.13 19.79
N ILE A 77 21.41 8.82 20.03
CA ILE A 77 22.45 8.24 20.89
C ILE A 77 23.83 8.42 20.24
N ASP A 78 23.95 8.12 18.94
CA ASP A 78 25.22 8.29 18.22
C ASP A 78 25.68 9.75 18.21
N GLU A 79 24.77 10.72 18.01
CA GLU A 79 25.08 12.16 18.05
C GLU A 79 25.47 12.68 19.45
N LEU A 80 24.99 12.03 20.52
CA LEU A 80 25.37 12.38 21.88
C LEU A 80 26.74 11.83 22.29
N LEU A 81 27.16 10.72 21.67
CA LEU A 81 28.43 10.05 21.95
C LEU A 81 29.62 10.62 21.16
N ASP A 82 29.34 11.47 20.16
CA ASP A 82 30.31 12.24 19.36
C ASP A 82 30.60 13.62 20.00
#